data_AF-A0A7C8DS63-F1
#
_entry.id   AF-A0A7C8DS63-F1
#
_cell.length_a   1.000
_cell.length_b   1.000
_cell.length_c   1.000
_cell.angle_alpha   90.00
_cell.angle_beta   90.00
_cell.angle_gamma   90.00
#
_symmetry.space_group_name_H-M   'P 1'
#
loop_
_entity.id
_entity.type
_entity.pdbx_description
1 polymer ?
#
loop_
_entity_poly.entity_id
_entity_poly.type
_entity_poly.pdbx_seq_one_letter_code
_entity_poly.pdbx_strand_id
1 'polypeptide(L)'
;MTPEEIALEFAEIFDELPNEQINEMLAKNVPYNTIKFFAEYAEAFADGAGIKGESRGRLPNLLLFGYLIRVLEERLLPEPS
;
A
#
# COMPACT_ATOMS: atom_id res chain seq x y z
N MET A 1 -11.81 2.78 17.83
CA MET A 1 -11.76 2.24 16.46
C MET A 1 -11.32 0.80 16.50
N THR A 2 -11.97 -0.06 15.74
CA THR A 2 -11.49 -1.42 15.45
C THR A 2 -10.35 -1.38 14.42
N PRO A 3 -9.52 -2.42 14.30
CA PRO A 3 -8.51 -2.52 13.24
C PRO A 3 -9.10 -2.38 11.83
N GLU A 4 -10.33 -2.88 11.61
CA GLU A 4 -11.05 -2.75 10.34
C GLU A 4 -11.45 -1.30 10.05
N GLU A 5 -11.92 -0.56 11.06
CA GLU A 5 -12.24 0.88 10.91
C GLU A 5 -10.98 1.69 10.56
N ILE A 6 -9.83 1.36 11.17
CA ILE A 6 -8.55 2.00 10.85
C ILE A 6 -8.13 1.69 9.41
N ALA A 7 -8.26 0.44 8.97
CA ALA A 7 -7.90 0.05 7.60
C ALA A 7 -8.79 0.74 6.56
N LEU A 8 -10.08 0.89 6.84
CA LEU A 8 -11.05 1.62 6.02
C LEU A 8 -10.72 3.10 5.92
N GLU A 9 -10.56 3.80 7.06
CA GLU A 9 -10.20 5.22 7.08
C GLU A 9 -8.87 5.45 6.36
N PHE A 10 -7.90 4.55 6.54
CA PHE A 10 -6.63 4.62 5.84
C PHE A 10 -6.85 4.50 4.31
N ALA A 11 -7.59 3.50 3.85
CA ALA A 11 -7.87 3.32 2.42
C ALA A 11 -8.60 4.53 1.80
N GLU A 12 -9.57 5.13 2.50
CA GLU A 12 -10.32 6.30 2.04
C GLU A 12 -9.44 7.55 1.94
N ILE A 13 -8.65 7.86 2.99
CA ILE A 13 -7.73 9.01 2.98
C ILE A 13 -6.72 8.91 1.84
N PHE A 14 -6.25 7.71 1.50
CA PHE A 14 -5.26 7.52 0.44
C PHE A 14 -5.84 7.49 -0.97
N ASP A 15 -7.15 7.27 -1.15
CA ASP A 15 -7.76 7.44 -2.47
C ASP A 15 -7.78 8.92 -2.89
N GLU A 16 -7.93 9.82 -1.92
CA GLU A 16 -7.99 11.28 -2.10
C GLU A 16 -6.60 11.94 -2.24
N LEU A 17 -5.52 11.25 -1.85
CA LEU A 17 -4.18 11.84 -1.84
C LEU A 17 -3.45 11.71 -3.19
N PRO A 18 -2.78 12.76 -3.67
CA PRO A 18 -1.91 12.68 -4.83
C PRO A 18 -0.72 11.73 -4.61
N ASN A 19 -0.32 11.03 -5.67
CA ASN A 19 0.81 10.08 -5.63
C ASN A 19 2.10 10.66 -5.02
N GLU A 20 2.39 11.94 -5.27
CA GLU A 20 3.59 12.61 -4.73
C GLU A 20 3.57 12.64 -3.20
N GLN A 21 2.43 13.00 -2.60
CA GLN A 21 2.29 13.05 -1.14
C GLN A 21 2.38 11.65 -0.52
N ILE A 22 1.81 10.66 -1.21
CA ILE A 22 1.93 9.25 -0.83
C ILE A 22 3.38 8.81 -0.85
N ASN A 23 4.11 9.10 -1.92
CA ASN A 23 5.50 8.72 -2.08
C ASN A 23 6.38 9.38 -1.01
N GLU A 24 6.15 10.65 -0.67
CA GLU A 24 6.85 11.33 0.41
C GLU A 24 6.60 10.67 1.78
N MET A 25 5.36 10.31 2.07
CA MET A 25 5.00 9.63 3.31
C MET A 25 5.66 8.25 3.38
N LEU A 26 5.59 7.46 2.31
CA LEU A 26 6.22 6.15 2.23
C LEU A 26 7.73 6.24 2.40
N ALA A 27 8.39 7.19 1.73
CA ALA A 27 9.83 7.39 1.85
C ALA A 27 10.29 7.71 3.28
N LYS A 28 9.44 8.33 4.10
CA LYS A 28 9.73 8.66 5.50
C LYS A 28 9.51 7.48 6.46
N ASN A 29 8.60 6.56 6.12
CA ASN A 29 8.08 5.57 7.07
C ASN A 29 8.38 4.11 6.69
N VAL A 30 8.80 3.85 5.45
CA VAL A 30 9.01 2.50 4.92
C VAL A 30 10.46 2.33 4.47
N PRO A 31 11.12 1.19 4.76
CA PRO A 31 12.46 0.90 4.26
C PRO A 31 12.53 0.99 2.73
N TYR A 32 13.58 1.65 2.22
CA TYR A 32 13.79 1.84 0.77
C TYR A 32 13.71 0.53 -0.03
N ASN A 33 14.31 -0.56 0.48
CA ASN A 33 14.29 -1.85 -0.21
C ASN A 33 12.88 -2.40 -0.38
N THR A 34 11.98 -2.16 0.59
CA THR A 34 10.58 -2.56 0.50
C THR A 34 9.87 -1.75 -0.57
N ILE A 35 10.06 -0.42 -0.60
CA ILE A 35 9.49 0.46 -1.63
C ILE A 35 9.97 0.00 -3.02
N LYS A 36 11.27 -0.22 -3.18
CA LYS A 36 11.88 -0.67 -4.43
C LYS A 36 11.30 -2.01 -4.90
N PHE A 37 11.17 -2.98 -4.00
CA PHE A 37 10.56 -4.26 -4.30
C PHE A 37 9.14 -4.10 -4.86
N PHE A 38 8.29 -3.31 -4.20
CA PHE A 38 6.91 -3.11 -4.66
C PHE A 38 6.83 -2.33 -5.97
N ALA A 39 7.72 -1.36 -6.21
CA ALA A 39 7.79 -0.66 -7.49
C ALA A 39 8.14 -1.61 -8.65
N GLU A 40 9.18 -2.45 -8.49
CA GLU A 40 9.59 -3.41 -9.50
C GLU A 40 8.53 -4.50 -9.72
N TYR A 41 7.94 -5.00 -8.64
CA TYR A 41 6.87 -6.01 -8.70
C TYR A 41 5.61 -5.46 -9.38
N ALA A 42 5.18 -4.25 -9.02
CA ALA A 42 4.01 -3.61 -9.61
C ALA A 42 4.18 -3.38 -11.11
N GLU A 43 5.38 -3.00 -11.56
CA GLU A 43 5.69 -2.80 -12.98
C GLU A 43 5.54 -4.13 -13.75
N ALA A 44 6.17 -5.20 -13.26
CA ALA A 44 6.07 -6.53 -13.87
C ALA A 44 4.64 -7.08 -13.86
N PHE A 45 3.90 -6.87 -12.76
CA PHE A 45 2.50 -7.25 -12.66
C PHE A 45 1.62 -6.48 -13.64
N ALA A 46 1.80 -5.15 -13.74
CA ALA A 46 1.04 -4.31 -14.65
C ALA A 46 1.26 -4.72 -16.12
N ASP A 47 2.50 -5.09 -16.48
CA ASP A 47 2.82 -5.62 -17.80
C ASP A 47 2.10 -6.95 -18.07
N GLY A 48 2.18 -7.90 -17.13
CA GLY A 48 1.53 -9.19 -17.26
C GLY A 48 0.00 -9.11 -17.33
N ALA A 49 -0.60 -8.15 -16.62
CA ALA A 49 -2.05 -7.94 -16.55
C ALA A 49 -2.59 -6.93 -17.59
N GLY A 50 -1.71 -6.29 -18.38
CA GLY A 50 -2.11 -5.29 -19.37
C GLY A 50 -2.67 -3.99 -18.76
N ILE A 51 -2.27 -3.66 -17.52
CA ILE A 51 -2.71 -2.45 -16.80
C ILE A 51 -1.97 -1.22 -17.34
N LYS A 52 -2.72 -0.17 -17.65
CA LYS A 52 -2.21 1.06 -18.30
C LYS A 52 -2.76 2.31 -17.63
N GLY A 53 -2.19 3.45 -18.00
CA GLY A 53 -2.66 4.77 -17.57
C GLY A 53 -2.44 5.02 -16.08
N GLU A 54 -3.32 5.81 -15.48
CA GLU A 54 -3.22 6.25 -14.09
C GLU A 54 -3.14 5.07 -13.09
N SER A 55 -3.95 4.02 -13.31
CA SER A 55 -3.96 2.83 -12.45
C SER A 55 -2.59 2.16 -12.38
N ARG A 56 -1.79 2.21 -13.46
CA ARG A 56 -0.41 1.69 -13.45
C ARG A 56 0.47 2.51 -12.49
N GLY A 57 0.38 3.84 -12.56
CA GLY A 57 1.18 4.73 -11.70
C GLY A 57 0.84 4.62 -10.22
N ARG A 58 -0.40 4.26 -9.89
CA ARG A 58 -0.87 4.08 -8.49
C ARG A 58 -0.57 2.69 -7.93
N LEU A 59 -0.34 1.71 -8.79
CA LEU A 59 -0.23 0.30 -8.40
C LEU A 59 0.85 0.00 -7.35
N PRO A 60 2.08 0.55 -7.42
CA PRO A 60 3.09 0.33 -6.38
C PRO A 60 2.61 0.72 -4.99
N ASN A 61 1.95 1.87 -4.90
CA ASN A 61 1.44 2.41 -3.64
C ASN A 61 0.29 1.55 -3.11
N LEU A 62 -0.67 1.17 -3.96
CA LEU A 62 -1.79 0.31 -3.60
C LEU A 62 -1.33 -1.06 -3.04
N LEU A 63 -0.36 -1.69 -3.70
CA LEU A 63 0.17 -2.98 -3.27
C LEU A 63 0.94 -2.88 -1.94
N LEU A 64 1.78 -1.85 -1.80
CA LEU A 64 2.51 -1.62 -0.56
C LEU A 64 1.55 -1.34 0.60
N PHE A 65 0.47 -0.60 0.38
CA PHE A 65 -0.54 -0.36 1.40
C PHE A 65 -1.29 -1.61 1.81
N GLY A 66 -1.75 -2.41 0.85
CA GLY A 66 -2.37 -3.71 1.15
C GLY A 66 -1.48 -4.57 2.02
N TYR A 67 -0.17 -4.58 1.75
CA TYR A 67 0.82 -5.27 2.59
C TYR A 67 0.91 -4.68 4.00
N LEU A 68 1.01 -3.35 4.14
CA LEU A 68 1.12 -2.71 5.46
C LEU A 68 -0.13 -2.94 6.33
N ILE A 69 -1.32 -2.81 5.74
CA ILE A 69 -2.59 -3.10 6.43
C ILE A 69 -2.59 -4.56 6.90
N ARG A 70 -2.22 -5.50 6.02
CA ARG A 70 -2.17 -6.92 6.38
C ARG A 70 -1.21 -7.21 7.53
N VAL A 71 -0.04 -6.58 7.53
CA VAL A 71 0.94 -6.71 8.63
C VAL A 71 0.40 -6.13 9.93
N LEU A 72 -0.34 -5.02 9.87
CA LEU A 72 -0.98 -4.44 11.06
C LEU A 72 -2.08 -5.36 11.59
N GLU A 73 -2.94 -5.89 10.73
CA GLU A 73 -3.95 -6.88 11.13
C GLU A 73 -3.32 -8.08 11.83
N GLU A 74 -2.30 -8.69 11.25
CA GLU A 74 -1.62 -9.85 11.83
C GLU A 74 -1.01 -9.58 13.20
N ARG A 75 -0.55 -8.34 13.44
CA ARG A 75 0.07 -7.95 14.71
C ARG A 75 -0.92 -7.44 15.76
N LEU A 76 -2.07 -6.93 15.33
CA LEU A 76 -3.11 -6.37 16.20
C LEU A 76 -4.16 -7.40 16.59
N LEU A 77 -4.26 -8.53 15.88
CA LEU A 77 -5.11 -9.64 16.30
C LEU A 77 -4.60 -10.18 17.66
N PRO A 78 -5.48 -10.30 18.68
CA PRO A 78 -5.09 -10.89 19.95
C PRO A 78 -4.64 -12.34 19.73
N GLU A 79 -3.64 -12.80 20.50
CA GLU A 79 -3.24 -14.20 20.45
C GLU A 79 -4.46 -15.10 20.69
N PRO A 80 -4.61 -16.19 19.92
CA PRO A 80 -5.68 -17.14 20.15
C PRO A 80 -5.60 -17.65 21.60
N SER A 81 -6.73 -17.51 22.31
CA SER A 81 -6.94 -17.96 23.69
C SER A 81 -6.80 -19.47 23.86
#